data_AF-A0A7W6PWH7-F1
#
_entry.id   AF-A0A7W6PWH7-F1
#
_cell.length_a   1.000
_cell.length_b   1.000
_cell.length_c   1.000
_cell.angle_alpha   90.00
_cell.angle_beta   90.00
_cell.angle_gamma   90.00
#
_symmetry.space_group_name_H-M   'P 1'
#
loop_
_entity.id
_entity.type
_entity.pdbx_description
1 polymer ?
#
loop_
_entity_poly.entity_id
_entity_poly.type
_entity_poly.pdbx_seq_one_letter_code
_entity_poly.pdbx_strand_id
1 'polypeptide(L)'
;MSTDSIFNVLFLCTGNSARSILAESAMNKLGKGRFRAFSAGSYPKGAVNPDALALLKRLDYPIEGLRSKSWEEFSQPGAPVMDFVFTVCDDAAGEVCPVWPGHPMTAHWGIEDPSHVQGGEIERERAFVMALNYLENRIRLFISLPIDKLEATALTAKLREIGHAEGSTARRGDAA
;
A
#
# COMPACT_ATOMS: atom_id res chain seq x y z
N MET A 1 -19.77 -11.96 14.96
CA MET A 1 -18.62 -11.08 15.21
C MET A 1 -18.97 -9.74 14.58
N SER A 2 -18.84 -8.63 15.32
CA SER A 2 -19.49 -7.35 15.00
C SER A 2 -19.06 -6.78 13.65
N THR A 3 -20.03 -6.38 12.84
CA THR A 3 -19.88 -5.74 11.53
C THR A 3 -19.38 -4.28 11.59
N ASP A 4 -18.71 -3.88 12.68
CA ASP A 4 -18.36 -2.48 13.02
C ASP A 4 -16.85 -2.22 13.18
N SER A 5 -16.01 -3.25 12.98
CA SER A 5 -14.56 -3.11 13.16
C SER A 5 -13.91 -2.53 11.91
N ILE A 6 -13.12 -1.47 12.08
CA ILE A 6 -12.31 -0.87 11.00
C ILE A 6 -11.07 -1.75 10.78
N PHE A 7 -10.82 -2.18 9.54
CA PHE A 7 -9.61 -2.89 9.17
C PHE A 7 -8.43 -1.93 9.04
N ASN A 8 -7.34 -2.18 9.77
CA ASN A 8 -6.09 -1.44 9.63
C ASN A 8 -5.21 -2.10 8.56
N VAL A 9 -4.75 -1.28 7.61
CA VAL A 9 -3.93 -1.73 6.48
C VAL A 9 -2.62 -0.95 6.45
N LEU A 10 -1.49 -1.64 6.39
CA LEU A 10 -0.17 -1.02 6.27
C LEU A 10 0.43 -1.25 4.88
N PHE A 11 0.72 -0.17 4.18
CA PHE A 11 1.46 -0.20 2.92
C PHE A 11 2.95 0.04 3.14
N LEU A 12 3.77 -0.92 2.72
CA LEU A 12 5.22 -0.87 2.88
C LEU A 12 5.93 -0.63 1.56
N CYS A 13 6.84 0.34 1.54
CA CYS A 13 7.86 0.44 0.50
C CYS A 13 9.19 0.90 1.09
N THR A 14 10.31 0.71 0.41
CA THR A 14 11.65 1.01 0.92
C THR A 14 11.75 2.42 1.51
N GLY A 15 11.37 3.43 0.72
CA GLY A 15 11.60 4.83 1.07
C GLY A 15 10.45 5.54 1.79
N ASN A 16 9.26 4.94 1.87
CA ASN A 16 8.01 5.60 2.29
C ASN A 16 7.88 7.06 1.82
N SER A 17 7.94 7.25 0.50
CA SER A 17 8.02 8.59 -0.10
C SER A 17 7.04 8.77 -1.25
N ALA A 18 6.83 7.76 -2.09
CA ALA A 18 5.90 7.82 -3.24
C ALA A 18 4.81 6.73 -3.18
N ARG A 19 5.14 5.49 -3.59
CA ARG A 19 4.16 4.40 -3.79
C ARG A 19 3.29 4.12 -2.56
N SER A 20 3.89 3.89 -1.39
CA SER A 20 3.11 3.58 -0.18
C SER A 20 2.29 4.78 0.31
N ILE A 21 2.73 6.01 0.05
CA ILE A 21 1.99 7.24 0.34
C ILE A 21 0.76 7.36 -0.56
N LEU A 22 0.91 7.11 -1.86
CA LEU A 22 -0.21 7.06 -2.80
C LEU A 22 -1.24 6.01 -2.38
N ALA A 23 -0.78 4.83 -1.96
CA ALA A 23 -1.65 3.75 -1.50
C ALA A 23 -2.40 4.08 -0.21
N GLU A 24 -1.72 4.65 0.80
CA GLU A 24 -2.34 5.11 2.05
C GLU A 24 -3.46 6.11 1.77
N SER A 25 -3.16 7.13 0.99
CA SER A 25 -4.11 8.19 0.66
C SER A 25 -5.29 7.67 -0.16
N ALA A 26 -5.03 6.83 -1.17
CA ALA A 26 -6.07 6.22 -1.99
C ALA A 26 -7.01 5.33 -1.18
N MET A 27 -6.49 4.49 -0.30
CA MET A 27 -7.34 3.63 0.53
C MET A 27 -8.13 4.44 1.56
N ASN A 28 -7.55 5.46 2.18
CA ASN A 28 -8.30 6.32 3.10
C ASN A 28 -9.44 7.08 2.42
N LYS A 29 -9.31 7.41 1.13
CA LYS A 29 -10.41 7.96 0.32
C LYS A 29 -11.46 6.91 -0.05
N LEU A 30 -11.04 5.73 -0.51
CA LEU A 30 -11.92 4.70 -1.08
C LEU A 30 -12.56 3.78 -0.03
N GLY A 31 -11.93 3.61 1.13
CA GLY A 31 -12.31 2.67 2.18
C GLY A 31 -13.57 3.03 2.96
N LYS A 32 -14.07 4.27 2.81
CA LYS A 32 -15.36 4.76 3.35
C LYS A 32 -15.61 4.37 4.81
N GLY A 33 -14.58 4.46 5.66
CA GLY A 33 -14.67 4.17 7.09
C GLY A 33 -14.57 2.69 7.48
N ARG A 34 -14.59 1.75 6.52
CA ARG A 34 -14.33 0.32 6.80
C ARG A 34 -12.85 -0.02 6.86
N PHE A 35 -12.01 0.79 6.21
CA PHE A 35 -10.57 0.62 6.17
C PHE A 35 -9.88 1.89 6.64
N ARG A 36 -8.82 1.71 7.42
CA ARG A 36 -7.87 2.75 7.81
C ARG A 36 -6.50 2.34 7.33
N ALA A 37 -5.93 3.14 6.43
CA ALA A 37 -4.64 2.88 5.86
C ALA A 37 -3.54 3.68 6.55
N PHE A 38 -2.38 3.06 6.61
CA PHE A 38 -1.11 3.62 7.04
C PHE A 38 -0.04 3.26 6.00
N SER A 39 1.07 3.98 6.01
CA SER A 39 2.25 3.60 5.25
C SER A 39 3.53 3.74 6.05
N ALA A 40 4.52 2.94 5.69
CA ALA A 40 5.85 3.01 6.26
C ALA A 40 6.91 2.47 5.30
N GLY A 41 8.17 2.54 5.71
CA GLY A 41 9.27 1.98 4.96
C GLY A 41 10.40 1.45 5.82
N SER A 42 11.22 0.61 5.22
CA SER A 42 12.40 0.03 5.84
C SER A 42 13.55 1.02 5.96
N TYR A 43 13.72 1.85 4.93
CA TYR A 43 14.71 2.92 4.86
C TYR A 43 14.02 4.23 4.45
N PRO A 44 13.19 4.81 5.34
CA PRO A 44 12.39 5.98 5.01
C PRO A 44 13.28 7.14 4.58
N LYS A 45 12.91 7.82 3.48
CA LYS A 45 13.66 8.97 2.94
C LYS A 45 13.57 10.21 3.84
N GLY A 46 12.72 10.20 4.87
CA GLY A 46 12.50 11.32 5.80
C GLY A 46 11.55 12.40 5.27
N ALA A 47 11.22 12.37 3.97
CA ALA A 47 10.24 13.26 3.36
C ALA A 47 9.36 12.53 2.33
N VAL A 48 8.12 12.98 2.23
CA VAL A 48 7.20 12.55 1.16
C VAL A 48 7.63 13.19 -0.15
N ASN A 49 7.54 12.43 -1.24
CA ASN A 49 7.86 12.91 -2.58
C ASN A 49 6.91 14.06 -2.97
N PRO A 50 7.44 15.23 -3.41
CA PRO A 50 6.63 16.38 -3.76
C PRO A 50 5.61 16.12 -4.88
N ASP A 51 5.94 15.33 -5.89
CA ASP A 51 5.02 15.01 -7.00
C ASP A 51 3.87 14.12 -6.53
N ALA A 52 4.13 13.21 -5.58
CA ALA A 52 3.07 12.43 -4.94
C ALA A 52 2.08 13.35 -4.23
N LEU A 53 2.57 14.29 -3.41
CA LEU A 53 1.72 15.26 -2.72
C LEU A 53 0.97 16.18 -3.70
N ALA A 54 1.66 16.67 -4.73
CA ALA A 54 1.06 17.54 -5.74
C ALA A 54 -0.08 16.84 -6.49
N LEU A 55 0.14 15.58 -6.90
CA LEU A 55 -0.87 14.76 -7.55
C LEU A 55 -2.07 14.50 -6.64
N LEU A 56 -1.82 14.04 -5.41
CA LEU A 56 -2.88 13.73 -4.45
C LEU A 56 -3.75 14.97 -4.18
N LYS A 57 -3.12 16.12 -3.94
CA LYS A 57 -3.81 17.39 -3.76
C LYS A 57 -4.63 17.77 -4.99
N ARG A 58 -4.06 17.65 -6.20
CA ARG A 58 -4.73 17.99 -7.46
C ARG A 58 -5.97 17.12 -7.70
N LEU A 59 -5.94 15.86 -7.28
CA LEU A 59 -7.03 14.90 -7.44
C LEU A 59 -7.93 14.79 -6.20
N ASP A 60 -7.81 15.71 -5.25
CA ASP A 60 -8.64 15.80 -4.03
C ASP A 60 -8.55 14.54 -3.15
N TYR A 61 -7.34 14.00 -2.97
CA TYR A 61 -7.06 12.92 -2.04
C TYR A 61 -6.58 13.46 -0.69
N PRO A 62 -6.87 12.74 0.42
CA PRO A 62 -6.45 13.18 1.75
C PRO A 62 -4.93 13.21 1.86
N ILE A 63 -4.38 14.31 2.34
CA ILE A 63 -2.93 14.50 2.50
C ILE A 63 -2.51 14.78 3.94
N GLU A 64 -3.48 14.94 4.83
CA GLU A 64 -3.29 15.26 6.23
C GLU A 64 -2.58 14.10 6.95
N GLY A 65 -1.47 14.42 7.63
CA GLY A 65 -0.71 13.44 8.41
C GLY A 65 0.19 12.51 7.59
N LEU A 66 0.21 12.63 6.26
CA LEU A 66 1.17 11.91 5.42
C LEU A 66 2.60 12.34 5.75
N ARG A 67 3.45 11.36 6.08
CA ARG A 67 4.87 11.57 6.36
C ARG A 67 5.66 10.30 6.06
N SER A 68 6.94 10.48 5.75
CA SER A 68 7.90 9.39 5.61
C SER A 68 8.33 8.89 7.00
N LYS A 69 8.17 7.59 7.28
CA LYS A 69 8.42 6.99 8.59
C LYS A 69 8.87 5.54 8.51
N SER A 70 9.60 5.13 9.55
CA SER A 70 10.06 3.75 9.69
C SER A 70 8.89 2.83 10.01
N TRP A 71 8.94 1.61 9.46
CA TRP A 71 7.98 0.56 9.78
C TRP A 71 8.06 0.10 11.25
N GLU A 72 9.13 0.45 11.97
CA GLU A 72 9.36 0.07 13.37
C GLU A 72 8.36 0.76 14.28
N GLU A 73 7.81 1.90 13.85
CA GLU A 73 6.74 2.59 14.55
C GLU A 73 5.51 1.70 14.74
N PHE A 74 5.25 0.79 13.79
CA PHE A 74 4.09 -0.10 13.79
C PHE A 74 4.34 -1.43 14.53
N SER A 75 5.56 -1.67 15.01
CA SER A 75 5.89 -2.82 15.85
C SER A 75 6.05 -2.46 17.33
N GLN A 76 6.00 -1.16 17.69
CA GLN A 76 6.12 -0.73 19.08
C GLN A 76 4.85 -1.01 19.90
N PRO A 77 4.97 -1.18 21.23
CA PRO A 77 3.82 -1.24 22.13
C PRO A 77 2.90 -0.01 21.95
N GLY A 78 1.59 -0.26 21.83
CA GLY A 78 0.58 0.80 21.64
C GLY A 78 0.41 1.25 20.19
N ALA A 79 1.20 0.73 19.25
CA ALA A 79 0.94 0.90 17.83
C ALA A 79 -0.41 0.28 17.44
N PRO A 80 -1.08 0.81 16.38
CA PRO A 80 -2.28 0.17 15.87
C PRO A 80 -1.97 -1.26 15.42
N VAL A 81 -2.87 -2.20 15.72
CA VAL A 81 -2.73 -3.59 15.26
C VAL A 81 -3.16 -3.65 13.80
N MET A 82 -2.30 -4.20 12.95
CA MET A 82 -2.58 -4.35 11.52
C MET A 82 -3.37 -5.63 11.27
N ASP A 83 -4.38 -5.54 10.41
CA ASP A 83 -5.09 -6.72 9.87
C ASP A 83 -4.44 -7.17 8.55
N PHE A 84 -3.94 -6.21 7.77
CA PHE A 84 -3.30 -6.43 6.48
C PHE A 84 -2.00 -5.64 6.33
N VAL A 85 -1.00 -6.26 5.71
CA VAL A 85 0.26 -5.61 5.34
C VAL A 85 0.56 -5.87 3.87
N PHE A 86 0.70 -4.82 3.06
CA PHE A 86 0.96 -4.93 1.63
C PHE A 86 2.28 -4.27 1.26
N THR A 87 3.20 -5.03 0.66
CA THR A 87 4.45 -4.49 0.11
C THR A 87 4.20 -4.00 -1.32
N VAL A 88 4.60 -2.76 -1.64
CA VAL A 88 4.36 -2.14 -2.96
C VAL A 88 5.65 -1.89 -3.76
N CYS A 89 6.79 -2.34 -3.25
CA CYS A 89 8.05 -2.43 -3.99
C CYS A 89 8.70 -3.80 -3.78
N ASP A 90 9.43 -4.27 -4.80
CA ASP A 90 10.09 -5.58 -4.78
C ASP A 90 11.12 -5.68 -3.65
N ASP A 91 11.87 -4.60 -3.42
CA ASP A 91 12.87 -4.55 -2.35
C ASP A 91 12.26 -4.78 -0.96
N ALA A 92 11.10 -4.15 -0.67
CA ALA A 92 10.42 -4.35 0.61
C ALA A 92 9.80 -5.75 0.75
N ALA A 93 9.55 -6.46 -0.36
CA ALA A 93 9.10 -7.84 -0.32
C ALA A 93 10.24 -8.82 0.00
N GLY A 94 11.48 -8.48 -0.37
CA GLY A 94 12.68 -9.28 -0.12
C GLY A 94 13.37 -9.03 1.22
N GLU A 95 12.98 -7.98 1.94
CA GLU A 95 13.54 -7.65 3.25
C GLU A 95 12.90 -8.49 4.38
N VAL A 96 13.70 -8.77 5.42
CA VAL A 96 13.23 -9.47 6.62
C VAL A 96 12.28 -8.55 7.37
N CYS A 97 10.98 -8.72 7.12
CA CYS A 97 9.95 -7.97 7.81
C CYS A 97 9.99 -8.27 9.32
N PRO A 98 9.75 -7.26 10.18
CA PRO A 98 9.60 -7.49 11.62
C PRO A 98 8.41 -8.41 11.89
N VAL A 99 8.43 -9.08 13.05
CA VAL A 99 7.26 -9.83 13.52
C VAL A 99 6.16 -8.83 13.88
N TRP A 100 5.09 -8.85 13.09
CA TRP A 100 3.93 -7.97 13.29
C TRP A 100 3.03 -8.48 14.42
N PRO A 101 2.67 -7.64 15.40
CA PRO A 101 1.63 -7.98 16.36
C PRO A 101 0.32 -8.36 15.64
N GLY A 102 -0.35 -9.41 16.11
CA GLY A 102 -1.63 -9.86 15.55
C GLY A 102 -1.55 -10.77 14.33
N HIS A 103 -0.35 -11.01 13.76
CA HIS A 103 -0.15 -11.85 12.57
C HIS A 103 -1.03 -11.43 11.37
N PRO A 104 -0.87 -10.18 10.88
CA PRO A 104 -1.63 -9.68 9.74
C PRO A 104 -1.44 -10.56 8.51
N MET A 105 -2.47 -10.58 7.66
CA MET A 105 -2.37 -11.16 6.33
C MET A 105 -1.46 -10.29 5.45
N THR A 106 -0.60 -10.94 4.67
CA THR A 106 0.38 -10.25 3.84
C THR A 106 0.21 -10.57 2.36
N ALA A 107 0.48 -9.59 1.50
CA ALA A 107 0.59 -9.79 0.06
C ALA A 107 1.54 -8.76 -0.57
N HIS A 108 2.05 -9.11 -1.76
CA HIS A 108 2.92 -8.24 -2.54
C HIS A 108 2.17 -7.63 -3.71
N TRP A 109 2.06 -6.31 -3.73
CA TRP A 109 1.39 -5.47 -4.74
C TRP A 109 2.41 -4.56 -5.41
N GLY A 110 3.55 -5.13 -5.84
CA GLY A 110 4.64 -4.41 -6.47
C GLY A 110 4.21 -3.66 -7.72
N ILE A 111 4.60 -2.39 -7.80
CA ILE A 111 4.48 -1.55 -8.98
C ILE A 111 5.80 -0.79 -9.21
N GLU A 112 6.05 -0.39 -10.45
CA GLU A 112 7.22 0.42 -10.81
C GLU A 112 7.28 1.71 -9.97
N ASP A 113 8.50 2.13 -9.59
CA ASP A 113 8.67 3.37 -8.84
C ASP A 113 8.50 4.59 -9.76
N PRO A 114 7.43 5.39 -9.62
CA PRO A 114 7.22 6.55 -10.48
C PRO A 114 8.31 7.62 -10.29
N SER A 115 9.03 7.60 -9.16
CA SER A 115 10.13 8.53 -8.90
C SER A 115 11.42 8.21 -9.65
N HIS A 116 11.53 7.03 -10.27
CA HIS A 116 12.67 6.67 -11.11
C HIS A 116 12.51 7.11 -12.57
N VAL A 117 11.31 7.48 -12.99
CA VAL A 117 11.04 7.93 -14.37
C VAL A 117 11.80 9.22 -14.64
N GLN A 118 12.70 9.16 -15.63
CA GLN A 118 13.43 10.31 -16.16
C GLN A 118 12.60 10.97 -17.27
N GLY A 119 12.66 12.29 -17.38
CA GLY A 119 11.92 13.03 -18.40
C GLY A 119 11.50 14.41 -17.93
N GLY A 120 10.67 15.07 -18.75
CA GLY A 120 10.06 16.33 -18.40
C GLY A 120 8.98 16.18 -17.33
N GLU A 121 8.38 17.31 -16.96
CA GLU A 121 7.31 17.37 -15.96
C GLU A 121 6.12 16.47 -16.33
N ILE A 122 5.74 16.45 -17.61
CA ILE A 122 4.60 15.68 -18.13
C ILE A 122 4.85 14.17 -18.03
N GLU A 123 6.05 13.70 -18.38
CA GLU A 123 6.39 12.28 -18.29
C GLU A 123 6.39 11.80 -16.83
N ARG A 124 6.95 12.60 -15.94
CA ARG A 124 6.97 12.31 -14.50
C ARG A 124 5.56 12.29 -13.93
N GLU A 125 4.75 13.31 -14.21
CA GLU A 125 3.36 13.36 -13.76
C GLU A 125 2.56 12.14 -14.25
N ARG A 126 2.72 11.77 -15.53
CA ARG A 126 2.09 10.57 -16.10
C ARG A 126 2.47 9.30 -15.32
N ALA A 127 3.73 9.15 -14.93
CA ALA A 127 4.18 8.01 -14.14
C ALA A 127 3.49 7.95 -12.77
N PHE A 128 3.37 9.08 -12.07
CA PHE A 128 2.65 9.15 -10.79
C PHE A 128 1.15 8.86 -10.94
N VAL A 129 0.51 9.38 -12.00
CA VAL A 129 -0.90 9.08 -12.31
C VAL A 129 -1.09 7.58 -12.57
N MET A 130 -0.20 6.97 -13.37
CA MET A 130 -0.25 5.53 -13.64
C MET A 130 -0.08 4.70 -12.36
N ALA A 131 0.91 5.03 -11.54
CA ALA A 131 1.15 4.37 -10.26
C ALA A 131 -0.08 4.45 -9.33
N LEU A 132 -0.70 5.63 -9.23
CA LEU A 132 -1.93 5.81 -8.46
C LEU A 132 -3.07 4.94 -9.02
N ASN A 133 -3.28 4.92 -10.34
CA ASN A 133 -4.33 4.10 -10.97
C ASN A 133 -4.13 2.59 -10.71
N TYR A 134 -2.88 2.10 -10.79
CA TYR A 134 -2.57 0.71 -10.49
C TYR A 134 -2.86 0.34 -9.04
N LEU A 135 -2.56 1.24 -8.10
CA LEU A 135 -2.87 1.05 -6.68
C LEU A 135 -4.38 1.14 -6.42
N GLU A 136 -5.07 2.12 -7.01
CA GLU A 136 -6.51 2.29 -6.93
C GLU A 136 -7.26 1.04 -7.37
N ASN A 137 -6.89 0.47 -8.52
CA ASN A 137 -7.54 -0.72 -9.05
C ASN A 137 -7.39 -1.90 -8.08
N ARG A 138 -6.20 -2.11 -7.52
CA ARG A 138 -5.96 -3.14 -6.50
C ARG A 138 -6.77 -2.88 -5.23
N ILE A 139 -6.79 -1.64 -4.75
CA ILE A 139 -7.55 -1.24 -3.57
C ILE A 139 -9.06 -1.47 -3.80
N ARG A 140 -9.61 -1.09 -4.96
CA ARG A 140 -11.02 -1.30 -5.30
C ARG A 140 -11.39 -2.79 -5.31
N LEU A 141 -10.54 -3.64 -5.88
CA LEU A 141 -10.73 -5.08 -5.83
C LEU A 141 -10.70 -5.59 -4.38
N PHE A 142 -9.71 -5.16 -3.59
CA PHE A 142 -9.56 -5.59 -2.21
C PHE A 142 -10.74 -5.19 -1.32
N ILE A 143 -11.17 -3.93 -1.34
CA ILE A 143 -12.30 -3.47 -0.50
C ILE A 143 -13.65 -4.09 -0.90
N SER A 144 -13.73 -4.66 -2.11
CA SER A 144 -14.92 -5.38 -2.59
C SER A 144 -14.97 -6.85 -2.11
N LEU A 145 -13.89 -7.37 -1.54
CA LEU A 145 -13.86 -8.75 -1.05
C LEU A 145 -14.81 -8.91 0.16
N PRO A 146 -15.54 -10.03 0.23
CA PRO A 146 -16.34 -10.36 1.41
C PRO A 146 -15.43 -10.96 2.50
N ILE A 147 -14.52 -10.14 3.06
CA ILE A 147 -13.48 -10.55 4.02
C ILE A 147 -14.04 -11.42 5.15
N ASP A 148 -15.18 -11.03 5.73
CA ASP A 148 -15.83 -11.75 6.85
C ASP A 148 -16.41 -13.14 6.48
N LYS A 149 -16.45 -13.47 5.18
CA LYS A 149 -17.02 -14.72 4.66
C LYS A 149 -15.97 -15.62 4.01
N LEU A 150 -14.73 -15.17 3.90
CA LEU A 150 -13.66 -15.93 3.27
C LEU A 150 -12.84 -16.66 4.34
N GLU A 151 -12.60 -17.95 4.09
CA GLU A 151 -11.59 -18.69 4.84
C GLU A 151 -10.21 -18.07 4.63
N ALA A 152 -9.34 -18.19 5.65
CA ALA A 152 -8.05 -17.52 5.64
C ALA A 152 -7.19 -17.85 4.40
N THR A 153 -7.18 -19.11 3.97
CA THR A 153 -6.45 -19.55 2.78
C THR A 153 -7.02 -18.97 1.49
N ALA A 154 -8.34 -18.88 1.37
CA ALA A 154 -9.01 -18.29 0.22
C ALA A 154 -8.79 -16.77 0.13
N LEU A 155 -8.82 -16.08 1.28
CA LEU A 155 -8.51 -14.67 1.36
C LEU A 155 -7.05 -14.41 0.96
N THR A 156 -6.08 -15.15 1.50
CA THR A 156 -4.67 -15.05 1.10
C THR A 156 -4.48 -15.23 -0.41
N ALA A 157 -5.13 -16.24 -1.01
CA ALA A 157 -5.07 -16.46 -2.46
C ALA A 157 -5.62 -15.26 -3.25
N LYS A 158 -6.73 -14.66 -2.80
CA LYS A 158 -7.31 -13.46 -3.43
C LYS A 158 -6.42 -12.22 -3.30
N LEU A 159 -5.81 -12.01 -2.13
CA LEU A 159 -4.87 -10.90 -1.92
C LEU A 159 -3.65 -11.01 -2.84
N ARG A 160 -3.16 -12.23 -3.07
CA ARG A 160 -2.08 -12.53 -4.03
C ARG A 160 -2.52 -12.26 -5.47
N GLU A 161 -3.69 -12.75 -5.87
CA GLU A 161 -4.26 -12.53 -7.20
C GLU A 161 -4.37 -11.03 -7.52
N ILE A 162 -4.84 -10.22 -6.56
CA ILE A 162 -4.92 -8.77 -6.70
C ILE A 162 -3.53 -8.15 -6.93
N GLY A 163 -2.49 -8.66 -6.26
CA GLY A 163 -1.11 -8.19 -6.45
C GLY A 163 -0.63 -8.29 -7.90
N HIS A 164 -1.02 -9.38 -8.57
CA HIS A 164 -0.67 -9.68 -9.96
C HIS A 164 -1.53 -8.97 -11.02
N ALA A 165 -2.39 -8.04 -10.63
CA ALA A 165 -3.13 -7.21 -11.56
C ALA A 165 -2.19 -6.33 -12.43
N GLU A 166 -2.77 -5.60 -13.39
CA GLU A 166 -2.04 -4.73 -14.31
C GLU A 166 -1.02 -3.81 -13.59
N GLY A 167 0.14 -3.61 -14.22
CA GLY A 167 1.26 -2.84 -13.66
C GLY A 167 2.08 -3.59 -12.60
N SER A 168 1.85 -4.89 -12.40
CA SER A 168 2.60 -5.72 -11.46
C SER A 168 4.06 -5.90 -11.87
N THR A 169 4.99 -5.69 -10.94
CA THR A 169 6.42 -6.03 -11.10
C THR A 169 6.75 -7.49 -10.82
N ALA A 170 5.85 -8.24 -10.17
CA ALA A 170 6.04 -9.67 -9.90
C ALA A 170 6.17 -10.47 -11.21
N ARG A 171 7.21 -11.32 -11.31
CA ARG A 171 7.41 -12.18 -12.48
C ARG A 171 6.36 -13.29 -12.48
N ARG A 172 5.86 -13.66 -13.67
CA ARG A 172 5.03 -14.87 -13.86
C ARG A 172 5.86 -16.11 -13.49
N GLY A 173 5.88 -16.47 -12.21
CA GLY A 173 6.70 -17.57 -11.69
C GLY A 173 6.63 -17.71 -10.17
N ASP A 174 6.31 -16.64 -9.45
CA ASP A 174 6.23 -16.70 -7.99
C ASP A 174 5.02 -17.50 -7.49
N ALA A 175 4.06 -17.84 -8.35
CA ALA A 175 2.78 -18.47 -8.01
C ALA A 175 2.84 -19.98 -7.61
N ALA A 176 4.01 -20.53 -7.28
CA ALA A 176 4.14 -21.91 -6.79
C ALA A 176 4.22 -21.96 -5.26
#